data_AF-A0A2E3C4M2-F1
#
_entry.id   AF-A0A2E3C4M2-F1
#
_cell.length_a   1.000
_cell.length_b   1.000
_cell.length_c   1.000
_cell.angle_alpha   90.00
_cell.angle_beta   90.00
_cell.angle_gamma   90.00
#
_symmetry.space_group_name_H-M   'P 1'
#
loop_
_entity.id
_entity.type
_entity.pdbx_description
1 polymer ?
#
loop_
_entity_poly.entity_id
_entity_poly.type
_entity_poly.pdbx_seq_one_letter_code
_entity_poly.pdbx_strand_id
1 'polypeptide(L)'
;MNKTIKNTLFATTFLAVGAAGVATSMAATQGTTGPTSSGDLVVSLIVDNKLKVSNLDDTALGTFAGADLSATETICVYFNQTAPYQITFDSNDTPGTFELSDGVNNIPYSFTYDDGTNGATAVVAGTPLTGRDSAGNDAATGADDDCATIAADNGSIDFTALATDITGNPNGTYSETLNITVAPSI
;
A
#
# COMPACT_ATOMS: atom_id res chain seq x y z
N MET A 1 0.46 19.55 73.41
CA MET A 1 -0.97 19.37 73.07
C MET A 1 -1.07 19.33 71.56
N ASN A 2 -0.74 18.21 70.90
CA ASN A 2 -1.65 17.09 70.60
C ASN A 2 -3.07 17.50 70.22
N LYS A 3 -3.36 17.49 68.91
CA LYS A 3 -4.52 16.73 68.40
C LYS A 3 -4.32 16.35 66.93
N THR A 4 -3.99 15.07 66.77
CA THR A 4 -4.04 14.27 65.55
C THR A 4 -5.50 14.08 65.13
N ILE A 5 -5.81 14.22 63.84
CA ILE A 5 -6.96 13.58 63.22
C ILE A 5 -6.47 12.83 61.98
N LYS A 6 -6.60 11.51 62.01
CA LYS A 6 -6.46 10.60 60.88
C LYS A 6 -7.85 10.38 60.28
N ASN A 7 -7.98 10.36 58.95
CA ASN A 7 -8.96 9.54 58.23
C ASN A 7 -8.56 9.45 56.74
N THR A 8 -7.82 8.41 56.32
CA THR A 8 -8.30 7.23 55.55
C THR A 8 -8.94 7.52 54.18
N LEU A 9 -8.11 7.32 53.15
CA LEU A 9 -8.30 6.50 51.93
C LEU A 9 -9.49 6.80 50.99
N PHE A 10 -9.18 7.18 49.74
CA PHE A 10 -9.67 6.50 48.53
C PHE A 10 -8.65 6.68 47.39
N ALA A 11 -7.95 5.60 47.05
CA ALA A 11 -7.24 5.49 45.79
C ALA A 11 -8.25 5.16 44.69
N THR A 12 -8.31 5.98 43.64
CA THR A 12 -8.93 5.60 42.37
C THR A 12 -7.98 5.97 41.25
N THR A 13 -7.24 4.96 40.80
CA THR A 13 -6.57 4.95 39.51
C THR A 13 -7.66 4.99 38.43
N PHE A 14 -7.71 6.05 37.63
CA PHE A 14 -8.42 6.02 36.36
C PHE A 14 -7.41 5.91 35.22
N LEU A 15 -7.56 4.81 34.50
CA LEU A 15 -6.83 4.39 33.32
C LEU A 15 -7.52 4.97 32.07
N ALA A 16 -6.72 5.19 31.02
CA ALA A 16 -7.10 5.56 29.64
C ALA A 16 -7.59 7.02 29.48
N VAL A 17 -7.21 7.76 28.44
CA VAL A 17 -7.48 7.48 27.03
C VAL A 17 -6.40 8.13 26.16
N GLY A 18 -6.07 7.45 25.05
CA GLY A 18 -5.05 7.84 24.09
C GLY A 18 -5.27 9.21 23.45
N ALA A 19 -4.21 9.71 22.83
CA ALA A 19 -4.17 10.94 22.06
C ALA A 19 -5.16 10.89 20.89
N ALA A 20 -6.42 11.21 21.16
CA ALA A 20 -7.35 11.68 20.14
C ALA A 20 -6.98 13.13 19.83
N GLY A 21 -6.72 13.41 18.55
CA GLY A 21 -6.37 14.73 18.06
C GLY A 21 -7.28 15.80 18.64
N VAL A 22 -6.67 16.80 19.26
CA VAL A 22 -7.36 18.01 19.71
C VAL A 22 -7.95 18.68 18.48
N ALA A 23 -9.25 18.48 18.27
CA ALA A 23 -10.06 19.40 17.47
C ALA A 23 -9.99 20.76 18.19
N THR A 24 -9.07 21.61 17.74
CA THR A 24 -9.00 22.99 18.15
C THR A 24 -10.33 23.63 17.75
N SER A 25 -11.15 24.01 18.74
CA SER A 25 -12.44 24.64 18.49
C SER A 25 -12.21 25.99 17.80
N MET A 26 -12.35 26.00 16.48
CA MET A 26 -12.25 27.21 15.66
C MET A 26 -13.55 28.02 15.81
N ALA A 27 -13.65 28.81 16.86
CA ALA A 27 -14.83 29.63 17.09
C ALA A 27 -14.87 30.80 16.09
N ALA A 28 -15.97 30.93 15.36
CA ALA A 28 -16.23 32.11 14.53
C ALA A 28 -16.34 33.36 15.42
N THR A 29 -15.84 34.50 14.94
CA THR A 29 -15.98 35.79 15.61
C THR A 29 -17.17 36.53 15.01
N GLN A 30 -18.11 36.93 15.85
CA GLN A 30 -19.27 37.71 15.41
C GLN A 30 -18.96 39.20 15.40
N GLY A 31 -19.50 39.90 14.41
CA GLY A 31 -19.45 41.36 14.37
C GLY A 31 -20.38 41.99 15.40
N THR A 32 -20.05 43.21 15.84
CA THR A 32 -20.90 44.00 16.74
C THR A 32 -21.87 44.87 15.95
N THR A 33 -22.99 45.26 16.57
CA THR A 33 -23.98 46.14 15.92
C THR A 33 -23.44 47.57 15.85
N GLY A 34 -23.40 48.14 14.64
CA GLY A 34 -22.92 49.50 14.37
C GLY A 34 -23.11 49.86 12.90
N PRO A 35 -22.69 51.07 12.47
CA PRO A 35 -22.78 51.50 11.07
C PRO A 35 -21.95 50.65 10.10
N THR A 36 -20.95 49.91 10.61
CA THR A 36 -20.20 48.86 9.90
C THR A 36 -19.97 47.69 10.86
N SER A 37 -20.06 46.45 10.38
CA SER A 37 -19.87 45.22 11.17
C SER A 37 -19.16 44.16 10.34
N SER A 38 -18.16 43.51 10.92
CA SER A 38 -17.42 42.41 10.30
C SER A 38 -17.29 41.26 11.30
N GLY A 39 -17.42 40.03 10.81
CA GLY A 39 -17.14 38.81 11.54
C GLY A 39 -16.32 37.86 10.68
N ASP A 40 -15.70 36.88 11.32
CA ASP A 40 -14.83 35.89 10.66
C ASP A 40 -15.31 34.49 11.02
N LEU A 41 -15.14 33.55 10.07
CA LEU A 41 -15.39 32.13 10.28
C LEU A 41 -14.24 31.32 9.71
N VAL A 42 -14.10 30.09 10.19
CA VAL A 42 -13.10 29.14 9.67
C VAL A 42 -13.77 28.11 8.78
N VAL A 43 -13.24 27.93 7.58
CA VAL A 43 -13.58 26.84 6.66
C VAL A 43 -12.43 25.84 6.67
N SER A 44 -12.71 24.56 6.90
CA SER A 44 -11.71 23.50 6.90
C SER A 44 -12.11 22.34 5.98
N LEU A 45 -11.09 21.66 5.44
CA LEU A 45 -11.19 20.47 4.60
C LEU A 45 -10.03 19.53 4.98
N ILE A 46 -10.30 18.24 5.02
CA ILE A 46 -9.28 17.19 5.10
C ILE A 46 -9.30 16.43 3.78
N VAL A 47 -8.13 16.23 3.19
CA VAL A 47 -7.94 15.39 2.01
C VAL A 47 -7.04 14.23 2.41
N ASP A 48 -7.60 13.03 2.46
CA ASP A 48 -6.87 11.82 2.79
C ASP A 48 -6.17 11.24 1.56
N ASN A 49 -5.06 10.54 1.79
CA ASN A 49 -4.42 9.72 0.76
C ASN A 49 -5.32 8.54 0.39
N LYS A 50 -5.50 8.32 -0.91
CA LYS A 50 -6.23 7.21 -1.49
C LYS A 50 -5.34 6.51 -2.50
N LEU A 51 -5.06 5.23 -2.24
CA LEU A 51 -4.35 4.37 -3.15
C LEU A 51 -5.23 3.18 -3.52
N LYS A 52 -5.06 2.68 -4.74
CA LYS A 52 -5.75 1.49 -5.23
C LYS A 52 -4.82 0.72 -6.15
N VAL A 53 -4.84 -0.60 -6.00
CA VAL A 53 -4.28 -1.54 -6.97
C VAL A 53 -5.45 -2.19 -7.69
N SER A 54 -5.43 -2.23 -9.02
CA SER A 54 -6.46 -2.87 -9.82
C SER A 54 -5.89 -3.46 -11.11
N ASN A 55 -6.78 -4.09 -11.89
CA ASN A 55 -6.49 -4.76 -13.16
C ASN A 55 -5.47 -5.91 -13.07
N LEU A 56 -5.38 -6.57 -11.92
CA LEU A 56 -4.62 -7.82 -11.76
C LEU A 56 -5.45 -9.00 -12.27
N ASP A 57 -4.79 -9.94 -12.95
CA ASP A 57 -5.30 -11.26 -13.31
C ASP A 57 -4.35 -12.39 -12.82
N ASP A 58 -4.82 -13.64 -12.90
CA ASP A 58 -4.00 -14.81 -12.60
C ASP A 58 -2.99 -15.06 -13.73
N THR A 59 -1.69 -14.98 -13.42
CA THR A 59 -0.63 -15.18 -14.40
C THR A 59 -0.14 -16.64 -14.45
N ALA A 60 -0.16 -17.25 -15.63
CA ALA A 60 0.38 -18.60 -15.85
C ALA A 60 1.75 -18.56 -16.54
N LEU A 61 2.79 -19.12 -15.91
CA LEU A 61 4.14 -19.25 -16.50
C LEU A 61 4.20 -20.29 -17.65
N GLY A 62 3.20 -21.17 -17.75
CA GLY A 62 3.10 -22.19 -18.80
C GLY A 62 3.57 -23.58 -18.38
N THR A 63 3.82 -24.44 -19.37
CA THR A 63 4.25 -25.84 -19.15
C THR A 63 5.74 -25.98 -19.40
N PHE A 64 6.46 -26.51 -18.41
CA PHE A 64 7.90 -26.73 -18.53
C PHE A 64 8.25 -27.75 -19.62
N ALA A 65 9.15 -27.35 -20.53
CA ALA A 65 9.65 -28.17 -21.63
C ALA A 65 11.19 -28.16 -21.73
N GLY A 66 11.87 -27.85 -20.63
CA GLY A 66 13.35 -27.83 -20.56
C GLY A 66 14.01 -26.46 -20.73
N ALA A 67 13.24 -25.37 -20.70
CA ALA A 67 13.73 -24.00 -20.76
C ALA A 67 13.09 -23.15 -19.65
N ASP A 68 13.67 -21.98 -19.38
CA ASP A 68 13.14 -21.02 -18.42
C ASP A 68 11.71 -20.65 -18.80
N LEU A 69 10.88 -20.41 -17.79
CA LEU A 69 9.51 -19.95 -17.98
C LEU A 69 9.41 -18.49 -17.53
N SER A 70 8.76 -17.67 -18.34
CA SER A 70 8.50 -16.27 -18.02
C SER A 70 7.10 -15.86 -18.45
N ALA A 71 6.54 -14.90 -17.74
CA ALA A 71 5.27 -14.27 -18.06
C ALA A 71 5.28 -12.81 -17.59
N THR A 72 4.43 -11.99 -18.20
CA THR A 72 4.27 -10.58 -17.82
C THR A 72 2.82 -10.35 -17.43
N GLU A 73 2.62 -9.66 -16.32
CA GLU A 73 1.33 -9.17 -15.84
C GLU A 73 1.34 -7.64 -15.86
N THR A 74 0.19 -7.03 -16.17
CA THR A 74 0.03 -5.58 -16.05
C THR A 74 -0.71 -5.23 -14.77
N ILE A 75 -0.45 -4.04 -14.24
CA ILE A 75 -1.03 -3.60 -12.97
C ILE A 75 -1.36 -2.11 -13.06
N CYS A 76 -2.51 -1.75 -12.50
CA CYS A 76 -2.87 -0.36 -12.28
C CYS A 76 -2.61 0.03 -10.82
N VAL A 77 -1.78 1.06 -10.61
CA VAL A 77 -1.61 1.73 -9.33
C VAL A 77 -2.16 3.16 -9.42
N TYR A 78 -3.24 3.43 -8.70
CA TYR A 78 -3.77 4.78 -8.54
C TYR A 78 -3.30 5.39 -7.22
N PHE A 79 -2.91 6.67 -7.26
CA PHE A 79 -2.71 7.49 -6.06
C PHE A 79 -3.33 8.87 -6.31
N ASN A 80 -4.23 9.32 -5.43
CA ASN A 80 -4.86 10.64 -5.57
C ASN A 80 -3.93 11.85 -5.35
N GLN A 81 -2.63 11.60 -5.14
CA GLN A 81 -1.60 12.62 -4.98
C GLN A 81 -0.53 12.46 -6.08
N THR A 82 0.18 13.53 -6.39
CA THR A 82 1.33 13.51 -7.31
C THR A 82 2.64 13.09 -6.63
N ALA A 83 2.57 12.68 -5.36
CA ALA A 83 3.74 12.24 -4.60
C ALA A 83 4.08 10.79 -4.99
N PRO A 84 5.34 10.36 -4.89
CA PRO A 84 5.69 8.97 -5.15
C PRO A 84 5.01 8.01 -4.16
N TYR A 85 4.71 6.81 -4.61
CA TYR A 85 4.28 5.71 -3.76
C TYR A 85 5.42 4.71 -3.54
N GLN A 86 5.19 3.80 -2.60
CA GLN A 86 5.96 2.59 -2.43
C GLN A 86 5.05 1.39 -2.63
N ILE A 87 5.62 0.32 -3.18
CA ILE A 87 4.93 -0.95 -3.41
C ILE A 87 5.73 -2.08 -2.80
N THR A 88 5.06 -2.97 -2.10
CA THR A 88 5.64 -4.17 -1.49
C THR A 88 4.93 -5.39 -2.06
N PHE A 89 5.71 -6.36 -2.48
CA PHE A 89 5.23 -7.68 -2.85
C PHE A 89 5.69 -8.69 -1.81
N ASP A 90 4.81 -9.59 -1.40
CA ASP A 90 5.15 -10.70 -0.52
C ASP A 90 4.29 -11.90 -0.87
N SER A 91 4.72 -13.10 -0.51
CA SER A 91 3.89 -14.29 -0.65
C SER A 91 2.83 -14.31 0.46
N ASN A 92 1.59 -14.56 0.07
CA ASN A 92 0.50 -14.80 1.01
C ASN A 92 0.58 -16.22 1.60
N ASP A 93 1.25 -17.15 0.90
CA ASP A 93 1.36 -18.55 1.31
C ASP A 93 2.57 -18.78 2.23
N THR A 94 3.72 -18.18 1.90
CA THR A 94 4.96 -18.25 2.70
C THR A 94 5.67 -16.89 2.74
N PRO A 95 5.32 -16.01 3.69
CA PRO A 95 5.90 -14.67 3.76
C PRO A 95 7.43 -14.66 3.81
N GLY A 96 8.04 -13.74 3.05
CA GLY A 96 9.48 -13.56 2.94
C GLY A 96 10.17 -14.40 1.86
N THR A 97 9.43 -15.24 1.11
CA THR A 97 9.94 -15.99 -0.04
C THR A 97 9.01 -15.90 -1.24
N PHE A 98 9.56 -16.16 -2.43
CA PHE A 98 8.83 -16.27 -3.69
C PHE A 98 9.04 -17.68 -4.23
N GLU A 99 8.06 -18.55 -3.99
CA GLU A 99 8.12 -19.97 -4.34
C GLU A 99 6.74 -20.48 -4.79
N LEU A 100 6.71 -21.11 -5.97
CA LEU A 100 5.55 -21.85 -6.44
C LEU A 100 5.54 -23.22 -5.75
N SER A 101 4.41 -23.62 -5.15
CA SER A 101 4.32 -24.87 -4.37
C SER A 101 3.27 -25.83 -4.91
N ASP A 102 3.55 -27.14 -4.84
CA ASP A 102 2.56 -28.21 -4.99
C ASP A 102 2.01 -28.70 -3.63
N GLY A 103 2.37 -28.01 -2.54
CA GLY A 103 2.08 -28.36 -1.15
C GLY A 103 3.17 -29.17 -0.45
N VAL A 104 4.18 -29.67 -1.18
CA VAL A 104 5.31 -30.43 -0.65
C VAL A 104 6.65 -29.95 -1.19
N ASN A 105 6.73 -29.75 -2.51
CA ASN A 105 7.89 -29.28 -3.24
C ASN A 105 7.69 -27.83 -3.64
N ASN A 106 8.77 -27.06 -3.62
CA ASN A 106 8.76 -25.63 -3.87
C ASN A 106 9.75 -25.30 -4.98
N ILE A 107 9.32 -24.46 -5.93
CA ILE A 107 10.13 -23.98 -7.04
C ILE A 107 10.30 -22.47 -6.87
N PRO A 108 11.53 -21.97 -6.62
CA PRO A 108 11.75 -20.54 -6.53
C PRO A 108 11.54 -19.86 -7.89
N TYR A 109 11.07 -18.62 -7.84
CA TYR A 109 11.00 -17.74 -8.99
C TYR A 109 11.38 -16.33 -8.54
N SER A 110 11.57 -15.45 -9.52
CA SER A 110 11.87 -14.04 -9.30
C SER A 110 11.06 -13.19 -10.25
N PHE A 111 10.92 -11.91 -9.93
CA PHE A 111 10.29 -10.96 -10.84
C PHE A 111 10.85 -9.56 -10.67
N THR A 112 10.65 -8.77 -11.71
CA THR A 112 10.87 -7.33 -11.68
C THR A 112 9.55 -6.59 -11.70
N TYR A 113 9.51 -5.40 -11.09
CA TYR A 113 8.42 -4.45 -11.23
C TYR A 113 8.91 -3.20 -11.96
N ASP A 114 8.16 -2.77 -12.98
CA ASP A 114 8.36 -1.51 -13.69
C ASP A 114 7.07 -0.67 -13.54
N ASP A 115 7.20 0.60 -13.18
CA ASP A 115 6.09 1.57 -13.07
C ASP A 115 5.98 2.49 -14.31
N GLY A 116 6.64 2.09 -15.41
CA GLY A 116 6.70 2.85 -16.66
C GLY A 116 7.59 4.10 -16.61
N THR A 117 8.16 4.44 -15.46
CA THR A 117 8.93 5.68 -15.25
C THR A 117 10.34 5.40 -14.73
N ASN A 118 10.45 4.55 -13.72
CA ASN A 118 11.67 4.23 -13.00
C ASN A 118 12.41 3.00 -13.57
N GLY A 119 11.78 2.28 -14.50
CA GLY A 119 12.31 1.08 -15.13
C GLY A 119 12.22 -0.16 -14.24
N ALA A 120 12.31 -1.32 -14.89
CA ALA A 120 12.28 -2.63 -14.24
C ALA A 120 13.28 -2.75 -13.08
N THR A 121 12.76 -3.00 -11.89
CA THR A 121 13.52 -3.15 -10.64
C THR A 121 13.25 -4.53 -10.04
N ALA A 122 14.31 -5.25 -9.67
CA ALA A 122 14.16 -6.55 -9.02
C ALA A 122 13.43 -6.43 -7.67
N VAL A 123 12.47 -7.32 -7.45
CA VAL A 123 11.66 -7.33 -6.23
C VAL A 123 12.26 -8.29 -5.21
N VAL A 124 12.23 -7.88 -3.93
CA VAL A 124 12.61 -8.72 -2.79
C VAL A 124 11.38 -8.84 -1.88
N ALA A 125 11.02 -10.07 -1.52
CA ALA A 125 9.84 -10.36 -0.71
C ALA A 125 9.81 -9.52 0.58
N GLY A 126 8.66 -8.92 0.85
CA GLY A 126 8.43 -8.07 2.03
C GLY A 126 9.21 -6.76 2.05
N THR A 127 10.00 -6.45 1.02
CA THR A 127 10.80 -5.22 0.95
C THR A 127 10.13 -4.19 0.05
N PRO A 128 9.81 -2.98 0.55
CA PRO A 128 9.20 -1.94 -0.27
C PRO A 128 10.14 -1.44 -1.37
N LEU A 129 9.65 -1.39 -2.60
CA LEU A 129 10.20 -0.54 -3.65
C LEU A 129 9.67 0.87 -3.46
N THR A 130 10.53 1.80 -3.05
CA THR A 130 10.16 3.20 -2.80
C THR A 130 10.35 4.07 -4.04
N GLY A 131 9.80 5.28 -4.00
CA GLY A 131 10.00 6.28 -5.05
C GLY A 131 9.38 5.93 -6.40
N ARG A 132 8.30 5.13 -6.40
CA ARG A 132 7.57 4.75 -7.61
C ARG A 132 6.61 5.85 -8.04
N ASP A 133 6.41 5.98 -9.35
CA ASP A 133 5.55 6.99 -9.96
C ASP A 133 4.23 6.35 -10.45
N SER A 134 3.10 7.06 -10.34
CA SER A 134 1.82 6.58 -10.88
C SER A 134 1.70 6.80 -12.39
N ALA A 135 2.75 7.25 -13.06
CA ALA A 135 2.80 7.60 -14.48
C ALA A 135 1.67 8.55 -14.91
N GLY A 136 1.31 9.48 -14.03
CA GLY A 136 0.19 10.40 -14.24
C GLY A 136 -1.20 9.78 -14.03
N ASN A 137 -1.31 8.59 -13.43
CA ASN A 137 -2.58 8.01 -12.96
C ASN A 137 -2.92 8.57 -11.56
N ASP A 138 -3.19 9.87 -11.50
CA ASP A 138 -3.50 10.60 -10.29
C ASP A 138 -4.69 11.56 -10.46
N ALA A 139 -5.12 12.17 -9.35
CA ALA A 139 -6.25 13.09 -9.38
C ALA A 139 -5.98 14.40 -10.14
N ALA A 140 -4.71 14.77 -10.37
CA ALA A 140 -4.34 16.01 -11.05
C ALA A 140 -4.48 15.89 -12.57
N THR A 141 -4.34 14.69 -13.13
CA THR A 141 -4.56 14.43 -14.56
C THR A 141 -6.02 14.13 -14.90
N GLY A 142 -6.86 13.87 -13.91
CA GLY A 142 -8.25 13.45 -14.10
C GLY A 142 -8.38 11.96 -14.43
N ALA A 143 -7.35 11.16 -14.13
CA ALA A 143 -7.38 9.73 -14.33
C ALA A 143 -8.36 9.06 -13.37
N ASP A 144 -8.97 7.96 -13.83
CA ASP A 144 -9.83 7.11 -13.00
C ASP A 144 -9.00 6.15 -12.14
N ASP A 145 -9.57 5.69 -11.03
CA ASP A 145 -8.87 4.81 -10.08
C ASP A 145 -8.64 3.38 -10.60
N ASP A 146 -9.06 3.09 -11.84
CA ASP A 146 -8.88 1.84 -12.57
C ASP A 146 -8.01 1.97 -13.84
N CYS A 147 -7.27 3.07 -14.02
CA CYS A 147 -6.47 3.30 -15.24
C CYS A 147 -7.30 3.19 -16.54
N ALA A 148 -8.61 3.48 -16.49
CA ALA A 148 -9.49 3.23 -17.64
C ALA A 148 -9.46 4.35 -18.69
N THR A 149 -8.99 5.56 -18.32
CA THR A 149 -9.28 6.79 -19.07
C THR A 149 -8.07 7.54 -19.60
N ILE A 150 -6.92 7.54 -18.90
CA ILE A 150 -5.80 8.47 -19.18
C ILE A 150 -4.43 7.79 -19.31
N ALA A 151 -4.25 6.60 -18.73
CA ALA A 151 -3.09 5.75 -18.93
C ALA A 151 -3.62 4.31 -18.99
N ALA A 152 -3.17 3.48 -19.93
CA ALA A 152 -3.29 2.02 -19.74
C ALA A 152 -2.59 1.63 -18.42
N ASP A 153 -2.76 0.38 -17.96
CA ASP A 153 -2.05 -0.13 -16.77
C ASP A 153 -0.62 0.42 -16.70
N ASN A 154 -0.32 1.08 -15.58
CA ASN A 154 0.84 1.94 -15.43
C ASN A 154 2.02 1.22 -14.79
N GLY A 155 1.94 -0.11 -14.64
CA GLY A 155 3.08 -0.93 -14.30
C GLY A 155 3.02 -2.31 -14.94
N SER A 156 4.17 -2.98 -14.94
CA SER A 156 4.34 -4.37 -15.34
C SER A 156 5.09 -5.17 -14.29
N ILE A 157 4.71 -6.44 -14.15
CA ILE A 157 5.37 -7.43 -13.31
C ILE A 157 5.87 -8.53 -14.23
N ASP A 158 7.19 -8.71 -14.30
CA ASP A 158 7.82 -9.67 -15.21
C ASP A 158 8.39 -10.84 -14.41
N PHE A 159 7.69 -11.98 -14.47
CA PHE A 159 8.02 -13.20 -13.75
C PHE A 159 9.03 -14.06 -14.49
N THR A 160 9.89 -14.75 -13.75
CA THR A 160 10.84 -15.73 -14.29
C THR A 160 11.09 -16.86 -13.30
N ALA A 161 10.87 -18.09 -13.74
CA ALA A 161 11.29 -19.32 -13.09
C ALA A 161 12.37 -20.01 -13.93
N LEU A 162 13.53 -20.27 -13.34
CA LEU A 162 14.68 -20.83 -14.05
C LEU A 162 14.51 -22.33 -14.28
N ALA A 163 14.91 -22.81 -15.45
CA ALA A 163 14.88 -24.22 -15.79
C ALA A 163 15.69 -25.08 -14.81
N THR A 164 16.77 -24.54 -14.27
CA THR A 164 17.61 -25.23 -13.27
C THR A 164 16.87 -25.49 -11.96
N ASP A 165 15.94 -24.61 -11.60
CA ASP A 165 15.18 -24.71 -10.35
C ASP A 165 13.93 -25.58 -10.54
N ILE A 166 13.38 -25.61 -11.76
CA ILE A 166 12.25 -26.48 -12.13
C ILE A 166 12.72 -27.94 -12.30
N THR A 167 13.91 -28.15 -12.89
CA THR A 167 14.41 -29.49 -13.25
C THR A 167 14.57 -30.39 -12.03
N GLY A 168 13.97 -31.58 -12.09
CA GLY A 168 14.07 -32.59 -11.03
C GLY A 168 12.91 -32.57 -10.03
N ASN A 169 12.04 -31.57 -10.09
CA ASN A 169 10.78 -31.59 -9.35
C ASN A 169 9.80 -32.61 -9.97
N PRO A 170 8.92 -33.22 -9.17
CA PRO A 170 7.85 -34.09 -9.67
C PRO A 170 6.93 -33.38 -10.66
N ASN A 171 6.30 -34.15 -11.55
CA ASN A 171 5.24 -33.61 -12.40
C ASN A 171 4.04 -33.21 -11.53
N GLY A 172 3.59 -31.97 -11.67
CA GLY A 172 2.49 -31.42 -10.88
C GLY A 172 2.15 -30.00 -11.28
N THR A 173 1.18 -29.43 -10.58
CA THR A 173 0.85 -28.00 -10.67
C THR A 173 1.46 -27.31 -9.45
N TYR A 174 2.23 -26.26 -9.71
CA TYR A 174 2.84 -25.41 -8.70
C TYR A 174 2.19 -24.03 -8.79
N SER A 175 1.78 -23.47 -7.66
CA SER A 175 1.13 -22.17 -7.60
C SER A 175 1.47 -21.47 -6.29
N GLU A 176 1.27 -20.16 -6.27
CA GLU A 176 1.20 -19.38 -5.04
C GLU A 176 0.19 -18.25 -5.20
N THR A 177 -0.12 -17.57 -4.09
CA THR A 177 -0.81 -16.28 -4.08
C THR A 177 0.14 -15.18 -3.62
N LEU A 178 0.28 -14.12 -4.42
CA LEU A 178 1.02 -12.92 -4.05
C LEU A 178 0.12 -11.88 -3.37
N ASN A 179 0.62 -11.22 -2.34
CA ASN A 179 0.04 -10.01 -1.79
C ASN A 179 0.81 -8.78 -2.31
N ILE A 180 0.06 -7.80 -2.81
CA ILE A 180 0.59 -6.53 -3.26
C ILE A 180 0.03 -5.43 -2.35
N THR A 181 0.93 -4.69 -1.71
CA THR A 181 0.57 -3.57 -0.84
C THR A 181 1.18 -2.28 -1.37
N VAL A 182 0.35 -1.26 -1.57
CA VAL A 182 0.79 0.09 -1.93
C VAL A 182 0.56 1.07 -0.78
N ALA A 183 1.49 2.01 -0.61
CA ALA A 183 1.41 3.07 0.39
C ALA A 183 2.11 4.34 -0.12
N PRO A 184 1.86 5.52 0.46
CA PRO A 184 2.66 6.70 0.18
C PRO A 184 4.14 6.45 0.50
N SER A 185 5.05 6.87 -0.38
CA SER A 185 6.49 6.86 -0.10
C SER A 185 6.84 8.13 0.66
N ILE A 186 6.84 8.06 1.99
CA ILE A 186 7.22 9.17 2.87
C ILE A 186 8.73 9.33 3.03
#